data_AF-A0A497B3G6-F1
#
_entry.id   AF-A0A497B3G6-F1
#
_cell.length_a   1.000
_cell.length_b   1.000
_cell.length_c   1.000
_cell.angle_alpha   90.00
_cell.angle_beta   90.00
_cell.angle_gamma   90.00
#
_symmetry.space_group_name_H-M   'P 1'
#
loop_
_entity.id
_entity.type
_entity.pdbx_description
1 polymer ?
#
loop_
_entity_poly.entity_id
_entity_poly.type
_entity_poly.pdbx_seq_one_letter_code
_entity_poly.pdbx_strand_id
1 'polypeptide(L)'
;MPWAKKRVIKASEINQYVFCPRAWWWREVEGFEPEDVERLAEGERFHQRYSGQVFLLEKLWVIAWVLLVVGVCLIVAGIVLF
;
A
#
# COMPACT_ATOMS: atom_id res chain seq x y z
N MET A 1 4.75 10.93 36.48
CA MET A 1 5.74 9.99 35.89
C MET A 1 6.31 10.62 34.64
N PRO A 2 7.64 10.52 34.41
CA PRO A 2 8.29 11.15 33.28
C PRO A 2 7.84 10.42 32.00
N TRP A 3 7.39 11.20 31.01
CA TRP A 3 7.03 10.81 29.64
C TRP A 3 6.04 9.63 29.53
N ALA A 4 4.73 9.95 29.50
CA ALA A 4 3.76 9.08 28.85
C ALA A 4 4.29 8.73 27.46
N LYS A 5 4.61 7.45 27.25
CA LYS A 5 5.12 6.90 26.00
C LYS A 5 4.20 7.41 24.88
N LYS A 6 4.71 8.21 23.93
CA LYS A 6 3.91 8.69 22.81
C LYS A 6 3.32 7.46 22.09
N ARG A 7 2.01 7.25 22.22
CA ARG A 7 1.31 6.13 21.60
C ARG A 7 1.44 6.30 20.09
N VAL A 8 1.94 5.27 19.41
CA VAL A 8 1.91 5.21 17.95
C VAL A 8 0.46 4.99 17.54
N ILE A 9 -0.10 5.94 16.80
CA ILE A 9 -1.44 5.83 16.22
C ILE A 9 -1.28 5.19 14.84
N LYS A 10 -1.95 4.05 14.60
CA LYS A 10 -1.90 3.38 13.30
C LYS A 10 -2.72 4.14 12.26
N ALA A 11 -2.35 4.04 10.99
CA ALA A 11 -3.14 4.61 9.89
C ALA A 11 -4.59 4.06 9.86
N SER A 12 -4.77 2.78 10.21
CA SER A 12 -6.10 2.16 10.35
C SER A 12 -6.96 2.81 11.43
N GLU A 13 -6.36 3.26 12.53
CA GLU A 13 -7.07 3.94 13.63
C GLU A 13 -7.53 5.34 13.18
N ILE A 14 -6.69 6.06 12.43
CA ILE A 14 -7.05 7.36 11.85
C ILE A 14 -8.24 7.18 10.91
N ASN A 15 -8.17 6.21 9.99
CA ASN A 15 -9.26 5.92 9.07
C ASN A 15 -10.54 5.52 9.80
N GLN A 16 -10.43 4.72 10.87
CA GLN A 16 -11.58 4.33 11.68
C GLN A 16 -12.21 5.55 12.38
N TYR A 17 -11.41 6.46 12.92
CA TYR A 17 -11.91 7.68 13.54
C TYR A 17 -12.60 8.60 12.53
N VAL A 18 -11.99 8.81 11.36
CA VAL A 18 -12.58 9.63 10.27
C VAL A 18 -13.89 9.02 9.77
N PHE A 19 -13.98 7.70 9.66
CA PHE A 19 -15.20 7.00 9.28
C PHE A 19 -16.28 7.07 10.38
N CYS A 20 -15.94 6.71 11.62
CA CYS A 20 -16.84 6.75 12.76
C CYS A 20 -16.07 6.91 14.08
N PRO A 21 -16.11 8.11 14.70
CA PRO A 21 -15.45 8.36 15.98
C PRO A 21 -15.92 7.45 17.11
N ARG A 22 -17.21 7.08 17.11
CA ARG A 22 -17.79 6.20 18.12
C ARG A 22 -17.25 4.78 18.02
N ALA A 23 -17.16 4.24 16.80
CA ALA A 23 -16.59 2.91 16.58
C ALA A 23 -15.09 2.87 16.94
N TRP A 24 -14.37 3.96 16.67
CA TRP A 24 -12.99 4.13 17.14
C TRP A 24 -12.91 4.13 18.67
N TRP A 25 -13.76 4.87 19.37
CA TRP A 25 -13.77 4.90 20.85
C TRP A 25 -14.00 3.50 21.43
N TRP A 26 -14.99 2.78 20.93
CA TRP A 26 -15.26 1.42 21.39
C TRP A 26 -14.08 0.47 21.19
N ARG A 27 -13.40 0.54 20.04
CA ARG A 27 -12.25 -0.34 19.80
C ARG A 27 -11.01 0.10 20.58
N GLU A 28 -10.62 1.36 20.48
CA GLU A 28 -9.30 1.83 20.93
C GLU A 28 -9.27 2.27 22.40
N VAL A 29 -10.41 2.67 22.96
CA VAL A 29 -10.52 3.13 24.37
C VAL A 29 -11.18 2.08 25.24
N GLU A 30 -12.31 1.51 24.81
CA GLU A 30 -13.03 0.50 25.58
C GLU A 30 -12.55 -0.94 25.31
N GLY A 31 -11.77 -1.17 24.25
CA GLY A 31 -11.20 -2.48 23.93
C GLY A 31 -12.18 -3.50 23.33
N PHE A 32 -13.26 -3.04 22.70
CA PHE A 32 -14.21 -3.92 22.01
C PHE A 32 -13.58 -4.53 20.75
N GLU A 33 -13.62 -5.86 20.69
CA GLU A 33 -13.17 -6.61 19.52
C GLU A 33 -14.23 -6.55 18.41
N PRO A 34 -13.83 -6.43 17.13
CA PRO A 34 -14.77 -6.60 16.02
C PRO A 34 -15.47 -7.95 16.06
N GLU A 35 -16.77 -7.95 15.74
CA GLU A 35 -17.59 -9.17 15.73
C GLU A 35 -17.12 -10.21 14.70
N ASP A 36 -16.51 -9.77 13.60
CA ASP A 36 -16.14 -10.62 12.47
C ASP A 36 -14.63 -10.60 12.21
N VAL A 37 -13.90 -11.19 13.15
CA VAL A 37 -12.44 -11.38 13.06
C VAL A 37 -12.03 -12.25 11.86
N GLU A 38 -12.89 -13.16 11.42
CA GLU A 38 -12.61 -14.04 10.28
C GLU A 38 -12.60 -13.23 8.97
N ARG A 39 -13.57 -12.32 8.79
CA ARG A 39 -13.58 -11.40 7.65
C ARG A 39 -12.34 -10.49 7.61
N LEU A 40 -11.84 -10.06 8.77
CA LEU A 40 -10.58 -9.30 8.84
C LEU A 40 -9.38 -10.16 8.42
N ALA A 41 -9.32 -11.42 8.89
CA ALA A 41 -8.29 -12.37 8.49
C ALA A 41 -8.35 -12.70 6.99
N GLU A 42 -9.54 -12.79 6.40
CA GLU A 42 -9.72 -12.95 4.96
C GLU A 42 -9.14 -11.78 4.16
N GLY A 43 -9.40 -10.55 4.59
CA GLY A 43 -8.82 -9.35 3.98
C GLY A 43 -7.29 -9.35 4.05
N GLU A 44 -6.72 -9.74 5.20
CA GLU A 44 -5.26 -9.88 5.38
C GLU A 44 -4.68 -10.95 4.44
N ARG A 45 -5.30 -12.14 4.37
CA ARG A 45 -4.90 -13.23 3.47
C ARG A 45 -4.95 -12.80 2.00
N PHE A 46 -5.96 -12.02 1.62
CA PHE A 46 -6.05 -11.43 0.28
C PHE A 46 -4.86 -10.49 0.03
N HIS A 47 -4.61 -9.53 0.92
CA HIS A 47 -3.47 -8.62 0.78
C HIS A 47 -2.13 -9.36 0.69
N GLN A 48 -1.91 -10.38 1.51
CA GLN A 48 -0.69 -11.19 1.47
C GLN A 48 -0.56 -11.95 0.15
N ARG A 49 -1.63 -12.60 -0.33
CA ARG A 49 -1.63 -13.37 -1.58
C ARG A 49 -1.34 -12.51 -2.81
N TYR A 50 -1.83 -11.27 -2.84
CA TYR A 50 -1.71 -10.39 -3.99
C TYR A 50 -0.60 -9.32 -3.87
N SER A 51 0.05 -9.20 -2.71
CA SER A 51 1.17 -8.27 -2.48
C SER A 51 2.29 -8.40 -3.51
N GLY A 52 2.57 -9.63 -3.97
CA GLY A 52 3.57 -9.94 -4.98
C GLY A 52 3.29 -9.36 -6.38
N GLN A 53 2.02 -9.16 -6.74
CA GLN A 53 1.64 -8.69 -8.08
C GLN A 53 1.97 -7.22 -8.30
N VAL A 54 1.98 -6.42 -7.22
CA VAL A 54 2.36 -5.00 -7.28
C VAL A 54 3.83 -4.86 -7.71
N PHE A 55 4.72 -5.72 -7.20
CA PHE A 55 6.13 -5.72 -7.59
C PHE A 55 6.36 -6.13 -9.06
N LEU A 56 5.51 -6.99 -9.62
CA LEU A 56 5.57 -7.34 -11.04
C LEU A 56 5.20 -6.14 -11.93
N LEU A 57 4.18 -5.37 -11.53
CA LEU A 57 3.77 -4.17 -12.25
C LEU A 57 4.87 -3.09 -12.23
N GLU A 58 5.53 -2.85 -11.10
CA GLU A 58 6.66 -1.92 -11.03
C GLU A 58 7.81 -2.33 -11.95
N LYS A 59 8.12 -3.63 -12.03
CA LYS A 59 9.17 -4.12 -12.94
C LYS A 59 8.81 -3.95 -14.43
N LEU A 60 7.54 -4.13 -14.78
CA LEU A 60 7.07 -3.90 -16.16
C LEU A 60 7.24 -2.44 -16.59
N TRP A 61 7.05 -1.49 -15.68
CA TRP A 61 7.30 -0.07 -15.97
C TRP A 61 8.77 0.20 -16.29
N VAL A 62 9.71 -0.39 -15.54
CA VAL A 62 11.14 -0.25 -15.82
C VAL A 62 11.48 -0.82 -17.21
N ILE A 63 10.95 -2.00 -17.54
CA ILE A 63 11.16 -2.63 -18.86
C ILE A 63 10.60 -1.74 -19.98
N ALA A 64 9.40 -1.18 -19.80
CA ALA A 64 8.79 -0.29 -20.78
C ALA A 64 9.67 0.94 -21.06
N TRP A 65 10.21 1.58 -20.02
CA TRP A 65 11.11 2.72 -20.17
C TRP A 65 12.43 2.36 -20.87
N VAL A 66 13.02 1.21 -20.54
CA VAL A 66 14.24 0.73 -21.20
C VAL A 66 13.99 0.51 -22.69
N LEU A 67 12.90 -0.18 -23.05
CA LEU A 67 12.54 -0.41 -24.45
C LEU A 67 12.29 0.90 -25.21
N LEU A 68 11.62 1.86 -24.57
CA LEU A 68 11.37 3.17 -25.16
C LEU A 68 12.68 3.91 -25.47
N VAL A 69 13.61 3.97 -24.51
CA VAL A 69 14.91 4.63 -24.69
C VAL A 69 15.71 3.95 -25.80
N VAL A 70 15.77 2.62 -25.80
CA VAL A 70 16.45 1.85 -26.86
C VAL A 70 15.84 2.15 -28.23
N GLY A 71 14.52 2.15 -28.35
CA GLY A 71 13.82 2.46 -29.59
C GLY A 71 14.14 3.87 -30.10
N VAL A 72 14.13 4.87 -29.22
CA VAL A 72 14.49 6.25 -29.57
C VAL A 72 15.94 6.35 -30.03
N CYS A 73 16.89 5.70 -29.32
CA CYS A 73 18.29 5.70 -29.72
C CYS A 73 18.51 5.07 -31.10
N LEU A 74 17.82 3.97 -31.41
CA LEU A 74 17.89 3.32 -32.72
C LEU A 74 17.33 4.19 -33.84
N ILE A 75 16.21 4.87 -33.61
CA ILE A 75 15.63 5.82 -34.58
C ILE A 75 16.60 6.97 -34.84
N VAL A 76 17.15 7.58 -33.77
CA VAL A 76 18.11 8.67 -33.90
C VAL A 76 19.37 8.21 -34.64
N ALA A 77 19.92 7.04 -34.28
CA ALA A 77 21.08 6.48 -34.96
C ALA A 77 20.78 6.22 -36.45
N GLY A 78 19.60 5.70 -36.77
CA GLY A 78 19.16 5.50 -38.15
C GLY A 78 19.06 6.80 -38.95
N ILE A 79 18.52 7.86 -38.35
CA ILE A 79 18.41 9.20 -38.99
C ILE A 79 19.77 9.88 -39.16
N VAL A 80 20.72 9.63 -38.25
CA VAL A 80 22.03 10.30 -38.26
C VAL A 80 23.05 9.57 -39.14
N LEU A 81 22.96 8.24 -39.22
CA LEU A 81 23.93 7.40 -39.92
C LEU A 81 23.54 7.06 -41.37
N PHE A 82 22.30 7.35 -41.79
CA PHE A 82 21.80 7.20 -43.16
C PHE A 82 21.28 8.53 -43.69
#